data_AF-A0A3D0WP74-F1
#
_entry.id   AF-A0A3D0WP74-F1
#
_cell.length_a   1.000
_cell.length_b   1.000
_cell.length_c   1.000
_cell.angle_alpha   90.00
_cell.angle_beta   90.00
_cell.angle_gamma   90.00
#
_symmetry.space_group_name_H-M   'P 1'
#
loop_
_entity.id
_entity.type
_entity.pdbx_description
1 polymer ?
#
loop_
_entity_poly.entity_id
_entity_poly.type
_entity_poly.pdbx_seq_one_letter_code
_entity_poly.pdbx_strand_id
1 'polypeptide(L)' 'ALEYTDEAVRSISEAGYDPEFGARPVKRVIQRKVLNQLSKDILSGKVDNSRPIVVDAIDENVYFRN' A
#
# COMPACT_ATOMS: atom_id res chain seq x y z
N ALA A 1 2.64 1.89 14.18
CA ALA A 1 3.37 0.80 13.48
C ALA A 1 2.59 0.44 12.22
N LEU A 2 3.26 -0.06 11.17
CA LEU A 2 2.59 -0.52 9.94
C LEU A 2 2.67 -2.04 9.89
N GLU A 3 1.54 -2.69 9.68
CA GLU A 3 1.42 -4.13 9.47
C GLU A 3 0.90 -4.38 8.07
N TYR A 4 1.34 -5.44 7.42
CA TYR A 4 1.01 -5.75 6.04
C TYR A 4 0.41 -7.14 5.97
N THR A 5 -0.72 -7.29 5.27
CA THR A 5 -1.23 -8.60 4.91
C THR A 5 -0.44 -9.18 3.74
N ASP A 6 -0.44 -10.51 3.61
CA ASP A 6 0.16 -11.19 2.46
C ASP A 6 -0.47 -10.71 1.14
N GLU A 7 -1.77 -10.39 1.16
CA GLU A 7 -2.49 -9.87 0.00
C GLU A 7 -1.99 -8.49 -0.42
N ALA A 8 -1.72 -7.59 0.55
CA ALA A 8 -1.10 -6.31 0.26
C ALA A 8 0.29 -6.47 -0.37
N VAL A 9 1.10 -7.40 0.15
CA VAL A 9 2.44 -7.68 -0.40
C VAL A 9 2.33 -8.22 -1.83
N ARG A 10 1.40 -9.15 -2.08
CA ARG A 10 1.14 -9.72 -3.41
C ARG A 10 0.71 -8.63 -4.40
N SER A 11 -0.32 -7.85 -4.07
CA SER A 11 -0.86 -6.78 -4.93
C SER A 11 0.19 -5.73 -5.32
N ILE A 12 1.04 -5.32 -4.36
CA ILE A 12 2.13 -4.38 -4.61
C ILE A 12 3.21 -5.01 -5.49
N SER A 13 3.51 -6.30 -5.28
CA SER A 13 4.53 -7.02 -6.04
C SER A 13 4.10 -7.22 -7.49
N GLU A 14 2.85 -7.62 -7.72
CA GLU A 14 2.26 -7.77 -9.06
C GLU A 14 2.23 -6.42 -9.80
N ALA A 15 1.78 -5.35 -9.14
CA ALA A 15 1.75 -4.02 -9.75
C ALA A 15 3.16 -3.42 -9.97
N GLY A 16 4.14 -3.84 -9.17
CA GLY A 16 5.53 -3.35 -9.22
C GLY A 16 6.45 -4.16 -10.14
N TYR A 17 5.98 -5.29 -10.66
CA TYR A 17 6.72 -6.14 -11.58
C TYR A 17 6.40 -5.76 -13.03
N ASP A 18 7.45 -5.53 -13.80
CA ASP A 18 7.36 -5.36 -15.24
C ASP A 18 8.27 -6.40 -15.91
N PRO A 19 7.80 -7.16 -16.92
CA PRO A 19 8.62 -8.19 -17.57
C PRO A 19 9.92 -7.66 -18.20
N GLU A 20 9.93 -6.41 -18.68
CA GLU A 20 11.08 -5.77 -19.32
C GLU A 20 11.99 -5.10 -18.27
N PHE A 21 11.41 -4.52 -17.22
CA PHE A 21 12.15 -3.73 -16.21
C PHE A 21 12.35 -4.43 -14.85
N GLY A 22 11.83 -5.64 -14.67
CA GLY A 22 11.84 -6.38 -13.41
C GLY A 22 11.16 -5.60 -12.27
N ALA A 23 11.72 -5.68 -11.07
CA ALA A 23 11.20 -5.00 -9.87
C ALA A 23 11.53 -3.50 -9.77
N ARG A 24 12.14 -2.90 -10.81
CA ARG A 24 12.51 -1.47 -10.80
C ARG A 24 11.31 -0.53 -10.54
N PRO A 25 10.08 -0.82 -11.04
CA PRO A 25 8.91 0.01 -10.77
C PRO A 25 8.37 -0.09 -9.33
N VAL A 26 8.72 -1.13 -8.55
CA VAL A 26 8.15 -1.42 -7.21
C VAL A 26 8.18 -0.18 -6.31
N LYS A 27 9.32 0.52 -6.22
CA LYS A 27 9.45 1.73 -5.40
C LYS A 27 8.41 2.79 -5.77
N ARG A 28 8.17 3.00 -7.07
CA ARG A 28 7.21 4.00 -7.58
C ARG A 28 5.78 3.57 -7.31
N VAL A 29 5.50 2.26 -7.35
CA VAL A 29 4.18 1.70 -7.02
C VAL A 29 3.88 1.88 -5.54
N ILE A 30 4.81 1.53 -4.65
CA ILE A 30 4.67 1.76 -3.20
C ILE A 30 4.39 3.24 -2.91
N GLN A 31 5.16 4.14 -3.50
CA GLN A 31 4.95 5.58 -3.26
C GLN A 31 3.56 6.06 -3.70
N ARG A 32 3.07 5.61 -4.86
CA ARG A 32 1.77 6.06 -5.39
C ARG A 32 0.58 5.37 -4.75
N LYS A 33 0.61 4.03 -4.63
CA LYS A 33 -0.51 3.23 -4.12
C LYS A 33 -0.57 3.24 -2.60
N VAL A 34 0.57 3.23 -1.92
CA VAL A 34 0.61 3.13 -0.45
C VAL A 34 0.73 4.50 0.18
N LEU A 35 1.84 5.22 -0.06
CA LEU A 35 2.14 6.45 0.69
C LEU A 35 1.12 7.57 0.43
N ASN A 36 0.76 7.80 -0.85
CA ASN A 36 -0.18 8.86 -1.20
C ASN A 36 -1.59 8.58 -0.66
N GLN A 37 -2.03 7.32 -0.72
CA GLN A 37 -3.36 6.93 -0.25
C GLN A 37 -3.44 6.98 1.28
N LEU A 38 -2.42 6.45 1.97
CA LEU A 38 -2.30 6.55 3.42
C LEU A 38 -2.32 8.00 3.91
N SER A 39 -1.60 8.88 3.22
CA SER A 39 -1.59 10.32 3.56
C SER A 39 -3.00 10.92 3.48
N LYS A 40 -3.78 10.57 2.45
CA LYS A 40 -5.17 11.04 2.31
C LYS A 40 -6.08 10.47 3.40
N ASP A 41 -5.92 9.20 3.75
CA ASP A 41 -6.76 8.55 4.74
C ASP A 41 -6.48 9.04 6.17
N ILE A 42 -5.22 9.37 6.48
CA ILE A 42 -4.86 10.05 7.73
C ILE A 42 -5.44 11.47 7.76
N LEU A 43 -5.26 12.27 6.70
CA LEU A 43 -5.74 13.65 6.64
C LEU A 43 -7.27 13.76 6.68
N SER A 44 -7.98 12.75 6.16
CA SER A 44 -9.45 12.67 6.22
C SER A 44 -9.98 12.09 7.53
N GLY A 45 -9.12 11.64 8.44
CA GLY A 45 -9.50 11.04 9.72
C GLY A 45 -10.05 9.61 9.60
N LYS A 46 -9.91 8.95 8.45
CA LYS A 46 -10.30 7.55 8.26
C LYS A 46 -9.37 6.58 8.98
N VAL A 47 -8.12 6.98 9.21
CA VAL A 47 -7.08 6.16 9.83
C VAL A 47 -6.34 6.99 10.88
N ASP A 48 -6.17 6.42 12.06
CA ASP A 48 -5.50 7.07 13.18
C ASP A 48 -3.99 6.73 13.19
N ASN A 49 -3.12 7.72 12.98
CA ASN A 49 -1.68 7.48 12.95
C ASN A 49 -1.05 7.20 14.33
N SER A 50 -1.80 7.33 15.42
CA SER A 50 -1.36 6.98 16.77
C SER A 50 -1.47 5.48 17.07
N ARG A 51 -2.20 4.72 16.25
CA ARG A 51 -2.43 3.28 16.40
C ARG A 51 -1.67 2.47 15.34
N PRO A 52 -1.48 1.16 15.53
CA PRO A 52 -1.05 0.28 14.46
C PRO A 52 -2.01 0.41 13.26
N ILE A 53 -1.48 0.49 12.05
CA ILE A 53 -2.24 0.58 10.81
C ILE A 53 -2.01 -0.70 10.04
N VAL A 54 -3.09 -1.40 9.70
CA VAL A 54 -3.03 -2.57 8.82
C VAL A 54 -3.20 -2.11 7.38
N VAL A 55 -2.20 -2.41 6.56
CA VAL A 55 -2.22 -2.27 5.11
C VAL A 55 -2.72 -3.57 4.53
N ASP A 56 -3.83 -3.50 3.79
CA ASP A 56 -4.46 -4.64 3.16
C ASP A 56 -4.76 -4.34 1.69
N ALA A 57 -5.05 -5.37 0.90
CA ALA A 57 -5.42 -5.20 -0.49
C ALA A 57 -6.57 -6.14 -0.87
N ILE A 58 -7.38 -5.68 -1.82
CA ILE A 58 -8.34 -6.50 -2.55
C ILE A 58 -8.08 -6.20 -4.02
N ASP A 59 -7.71 -7.23 -4.78
CA ASP A 59 -7.26 -7.11 -6.16
C ASP A 59 -6.10 -6.09 -6.27
N GLU A 60 -6.26 -5.06 -7.10
CA GLU A 60 -5.25 -4.01 -7.29
C GLU A 60 -5.38 -2.83 -6.31
N ASN A 61 -6.38 -2.86 -5.41
CA ASN A 61 -6.73 -1.74 -4.55
C ASN A 61 -6.20 -1.94 -3.13
N VAL A 62 -5.32 -1.03 -2.71
CA VAL A 62 -4.78 -0.98 -1.35
C VAL A 62 -5.65 -0.11 -0.47
N TYR A 63 -5.93 -0.56 0.76
CA TYR A 63 -6.67 0.18 1.77
C TYR A 63 -6.02 0.05 3.15
N PHE A 64 -6.43 0.92 4.06
CA PHE A 64 -5.84 1.08 5.39
C PHE A 64 -6.94 1.03 6.45
N ARG A 65 -6.68 0.33 7.56
CA ARG A 65 -7.66 0.22 8.66
C ARG A 65 -6.99 0.17 10.03
N ASN A 66 -7.68 0.74 11.04
CA ASN A 66 -7.43 0.61 12.47
C ASN A 66 -8.58 1.15 13.34
#